data_AF-A0A7K3WIP7-F1
#
_entry.id   AF-A0A7K3WIP7-F1
#
_cell.length_a   1.000
_cell.length_b   1.000
_cell.length_c   1.000
_cell.angle_alpha   90.00
_cell.angle_beta   90.00
_cell.angle_gamma   90.00
#
_symmetry.space_group_name_H-M   'P 1'
#
loop_
_entity.id
_entity.type
_entity.pdbx_description
1 polymer ?
#
loop_
_entity_poly.entity_id
_entity_poly.type
_entity_poly.pdbx_seq_one_letter_code
_entity_poly.pdbx_strand_id
1 'polypeptide(L)' 'MLVPEDEAHLSEWMNGTLRLTWAEHPEPWTVEAAVIDELQPPLNQADNTAHPAYEYVRQARRRWREAAKGTQR' A
#
# COMPACT_ATOMS: atom_id res chain seq x y z
N MET A 1 14.44 -7.49 -0.82
CA MET A 1 13.80 -7.61 -2.14
C MET A 1 12.42 -8.19 -1.87
N LEU A 2 11.35 -7.65 -2.47
CA LEU A 2 10.01 -8.26 -2.35
C LEU A 2 9.88 -9.34 -3.42
N VAL A 3 9.69 -10.59 -3.01
CA VAL A 3 9.45 -11.76 -3.88
C VAL A 3 7.96 -12.15 -3.85
N PRO A 4 7.44 -12.95 -4.81
CA PRO A 4 6.05 -13.39 -4.77
C PRO A 4 5.62 -14.02 -3.43
N GLU A 5 6.53 -14.71 -2.74
CA GLU A 5 6.30 -15.29 -1.42
C GLU A 5 6.03 -14.22 -0.35
N ASP A 6 6.59 -13.01 -0.49
CA ASP A 6 6.33 -11.91 0.44
C ASP A 6 4.88 -11.40 0.33
N GLU A 7 4.26 -11.47 -0.85
CA GLU A 7 2.82 -11.15 -1.03
C GLU A 7 1.94 -12.20 -0.33
N ALA A 8 2.33 -13.47 -0.37
CA ALA A 8 1.63 -14.54 0.34
C ALA A 8 1.74 -14.36 1.86
N HIS A 9 2.93 -14.06 2.38
CA HIS A 9 3.14 -13.76 3.80
C HIS A 9 2.35 -12.52 4.24
N LEU A 10 2.32 -11.46 3.43
CA LEU A 10 1.52 -10.27 3.71
C LEU A 10 0.03 -10.62 3.76
N SER A 11 -0.46 -11.41 2.81
CA SER A 11 -1.85 -11.87 2.76
C SER A 11 -2.23 -12.69 3.99
N GLU A 12 -1.38 -13.63 4.41
CA GLU A 12 -1.59 -14.44 5.61
C GLU A 12 -1.63 -13.57 6.87
N TRP A 13 -0.68 -12.65 7.01
CA TRP A 13 -0.65 -11.71 8.13
C TRP A 13 -1.89 -10.82 8.17
N MET A 14 -2.31 -10.28 7.02
CA MET A 14 -3.52 -9.45 6.91
C MET A 14 -4.75 -10.25 7.33
N ASN A 15 -4.88 -11.51 6.89
CA ASN A 15 -6.01 -12.35 7.27
C ASN A 15 -6.11 -12.55 8.80
N GLY A 16 -4.97 -12.62 9.50
CA GLY A 16 -4.92 -12.79 10.96
C GLY A 16 -5.05 -11.51 11.77
N THR A 17 -4.80 -10.33 11.18
CA THR A 17 -4.61 -9.08 11.95
C THR A 17 -5.43 -7.89 11.47
N LEU A 18 -5.89 -7.90 10.21
CA LEU A 18 -6.56 -6.77 9.60
C LEU A 18 -7.97 -6.58 10.17
N ARG A 19 -8.28 -5.34 10.54
CA ARG A 19 -9.63 -4.92 10.93
C ARG A 19 -10.22 -4.11 9.79
N LEU A 20 -11.30 -4.61 9.20
CA LEU A 20 -11.99 -3.97 8.09
C LEU A 20 -13.22 -3.22 8.61
N THR A 21 -13.39 -1.97 8.17
CA THR A 21 -14.60 -1.17 8.37
C THR A 21 -14.95 -0.44 7.07
N TRP A 22 -16.20 0.00 6.96
CA TRP A 22 -16.69 0.76 5.82
C TRP A 22 -17.68 1.83 6.28
N ALA A 23 -17.81 2.89 5.49
CA ALA A 23 -18.78 3.96 5.70
C ALA A 23 -19.29 4.44 4.33
N GLU A 24 -20.56 4.84 4.27
CA GLU A 24 -21.10 5.48 3.06
C GLU A 24 -20.61 6.93 2.97
N HIS A 25 -20.19 7.32 1.77
CA HIS A 25 -19.81 8.70 1.47
C HIS A 25 -20.60 9.16 0.24
N PRO A 26 -21.21 10.36 0.24
CA PRO A 26 -21.98 10.86 -0.92
C PRO A 26 -21.17 10.92 -2.22
N GLU A 27 -19.86 11.15 -2.09
CA GLU A 27 -18.92 11.22 -3.21
C GLU A 27 -17.70 10.34 -2.90
N PRO A 28 -17.76 9.01 -3.10
CA PRO A 28 -16.71 8.09 -2.63
C PRO A 28 -15.34 8.32 -3.29
N TRP A 29 -15.29 9.01 -4.43
CA TRP A 29 -14.04 9.38 -5.11
C TRP A 29 -13.30 10.57 -4.46
N THR A 30 -13.91 11.29 -3.51
CA THR A 30 -13.26 12.46 -2.86
C THR A 30 -12.65 12.13 -1.50
N VAL A 31 -13.04 11.01 -0.88
CA VAL A 31 -12.70 10.70 0.52
C VAL A 31 -11.30 10.12 0.72
N GLU A 32 -10.70 9.52 -0.31
CA GLU A 32 -9.43 8.79 -0.21
C GLU A 32 -8.29 9.66 0.32
N ALA A 33 -8.09 10.84 -0.29
CA ALA A 33 -7.01 11.74 0.11
C ALA A 33 -7.16 12.22 1.56
N ALA A 34 -8.39 12.52 2.00
CA ALA A 34 -8.67 12.96 3.37
C ALA A 34 -8.38 11.86 4.40
N VAL A 35 -8.76 10.62 4.11
CA VAL A 35 -8.50 9.47 4.98
C VAL A 35 -7.01 9.14 5.05
N ILE A 36 -6.29 9.26 3.93
CA ILE A 36 -4.83 9.08 3.90
C ILE A 36 -4.13 10.17 4.73
N ASP A 37 -4.55 11.44 4.57
CA ASP A 37 -3.97 12.55 5.31
C ASP A 37 -4.18 12.39 6.83
N GLU A 38 -5.37 11.96 7.25
CA GLU A 38 -5.68 11.75 8.66
C GLU A 38 -4.93 10.54 9.26
N LEU A 39 -4.93 9.40 8.57
CA LEU A 39 -4.39 8.14 9.12
C LEU A 39 -2.88 7.97 8.88
N GLN A 40 -2.29 8.73 7.95
CA GLN A 40 -0.90 8.62 7.50
C GLN A 40 -0.46 7.15 7.30
N PRO A 41 -1.22 6.32 6.55
CA PRO A 41 -0.99 4.89 6.52
C PRO A 41 0.39 4.58 5.89
N PRO A 42 1.23 3.77 6.55
CA PRO A 42 2.66 3.68 6.22
C PRO A 42 2.96 3.07 4.85
N LEU A 43 1.99 2.39 4.22
CA LEU A 43 2.13 1.73 2.92
C LEU A 43 1.58 2.56 1.75
N ASN A 44 0.87 3.66 2.00
CA ASN A 44 0.35 4.52 0.93
C ASN A 44 1.45 5.46 0.42
N GLN A 45 1.47 5.67 -0.90
CA GLN A 45 2.42 6.58 -1.56
C GLN A 45 1.77 7.86 -2.06
N ALA A 46 0.49 7.81 -2.46
CA ALA A 46 -0.25 9.02 -2.77
C ALA A 46 -0.53 9.75 -1.44
N ASP A 47 -0.39 11.07 -1.45
CA ASP A 47 -0.74 11.96 -0.33
C ASP A 47 -0.08 11.66 1.02
N ASN A 48 1.05 10.92 1.01
CA ASN A 48 1.77 10.48 2.21
C ASN A 48 3.29 10.77 2.13
N THR A 49 3.69 11.82 1.40
CA THR A 49 5.10 12.17 1.14
C THR A 49 5.85 12.63 2.39
N ALA A 50 5.14 13.09 3.41
CA ALA A 50 5.71 13.50 4.70
C ALA A 50 6.06 12.32 5.62
N HIS A 51 5.55 11.11 5.34
CA HIS A 51 5.75 9.96 6.21
C HIS A 51 7.19 9.43 6.13
N PRO A 52 7.86 9.10 7.26
CA PRO A 52 9.26 8.63 7.26
C PRO A 52 9.52 7.39 6.39
N ALA A 53 8.50 6.55 6.19
CA ALA A 53 8.60 5.36 5.34
C ALA A 53 8.43 5.63 3.83
N TYR A 54 8.10 6.86 3.42
CA TYR A 54 7.76 7.18 2.04
C TYR A 54 8.83 6.72 1.03
N GLU A 55 10.08 7.09 1.25
CA GLU A 55 11.19 6.73 0.35
C GLU A 55 11.43 5.22 0.30
N TYR A 56 11.30 4.53 1.44
CA TYR A 56 11.45 3.08 1.50
C TYR A 56 10.37 2.39 0.66
N VAL A 57 9.12 2.79 0.84
CA VAL A 57 7.94 2.22 0.16
C VAL A 57 7.98 2.54 -1.33
N ARG A 58 8.36 3.77 -1.71
CA ARG A 58 8.56 4.18 -3.11
C ARG A 58 9.59 3.29 -3.81
N GLN A 59 10.75 3.07 -3.19
CA GLN A 59 11.80 2.23 -3.76
C GLN A 59 11.41 0.75 -3.82
N ALA A 60 10.72 0.23 -2.81
CA ALA A 60 10.21 -1.14 -2.80
C ALA A 60 9.25 -1.38 -3.98
N ARG A 61 8.31 -0.46 -4.22
CA ARG A 61 7.36 -0.55 -5.33
C ARG A 61 8.02 -0.43 -6.71
N ARG A 62 9.04 0.44 -6.85
CA ARG A 62 9.81 0.54 -8.10
C ARG A 62 10.45 -0.80 -8.44
N ARG A 63 11.14 -1.41 -7.47
CA ARG A 63 11.82 -2.71 -7.64
C ARG A 63 10.84 -3.84 -7.93
N TRP A 64 9.69 -3.87 -7.27
CA TRP A 64 8.63 -4.86 -7.55
C TRP A 64 8.13 -4.76 -9.00
N ARG A 65 7.88 -3.55 -9.51
CA ARG A 65 7.45 -3.35 -10.91
C ARG A 65 8.52 -3.78 -11.91
N GLU A 66 9.80 -3.58 -11.60
CA GLU A 66 10.92 -4.03 -12.43
C GLU A 66 11.02 -5.55 -12.45
N ALA A 67 10.90 -6.21 -11.28
CA ALA A 67 10.90 -7.66 -11.16
C ALA A 67 9.72 -8.30 -11.92
N ALA A 68 8.50 -7.77 -11.76
CA ALA A 68 7.31 -8.26 -12.47
C ALA A 68 7.46 -8.17 -14.00
N LYS A 69 8.15 -7.15 -14.52
CA LYS A 69 8.46 -7.03 -15.95
C LYS A 69 9.56 -8.00 -16.41
N GLY A 70 10.47 -8.38 -15.52
CA GLY A 70 11.54 -9.34 -15.78
C GLY A 70 11.06 -10.80 -15.80
N THR A 71 10.01 -11.12 -15.03
CA THR A 71 9.41 -12.47 -14.94
C THR A 71 8.59 -12.85 -16.18
N GLN A 72 8.32 -11.91 -17.10
CA GLN A 72 7.51 -12.14 -18.30
C GLN A 72 8.33 -12.47 -19.56
N ARG A 73 9.60 -12.91 -19.41
CA ARG A 73 10.47 -13.35 -20.50
C ARG A 73 10.94 -14.79 -20.33
#